data_AF-A0AAV4AHU5-F1
#
_entry.id   AF-A0AAV4AHU5-F1
#
_cell.length_a   1.000
_cell.length_b   1.000
_cell.length_c   1.000
_cell.angle_alpha   90.00
_cell.angle_beta   90.00
_cell.angle_gamma   90.00
#
_symmetry.space_group_name_H-M   'P 1'
#
loop_
_entity.id
_entity.type
_entity.pdbx_description
1 polymer ?
#
loop_
_entity_poly.entity_id
_entity_poly.type
_entity_poly.pdbx_seq_one_letter_code
_entity_poly.pdbx_strand_id
1 'polypeptide(L)'
;MLLKSSYDPRQLDLWSLGTVLYMMVIGKLPHGRIKTEEEARSLKPLGFPAPNVMILTPQIKELLVGMMAYVPSSRYTINRVRNSEWFNAEADTVQIGSFYLVRQPQKVCDGEREREVKAEYEI
;
A
#
# COMPACT_ATOMS: atom_id res chain seq x y z
N MET A 1 -27.61 6.34 0.57
CA MET A 1 -26.91 7.55 0.09
C MET A 1 -25.50 7.53 0.68
N LEU A 2 -24.52 7.03 -0.07
CA LEU A 2 -23.12 7.05 0.35
C LEU A 2 -22.57 8.48 0.20
N LEU A 3 -21.79 8.90 1.19
CA LEU A 3 -21.57 10.29 1.55
C LEU A 3 -21.04 11.19 0.41
N LYS A 4 -21.58 12.40 0.44
CA LYS A 4 -21.39 13.57 -0.41
C LYS A 4 -19.99 14.21 -0.26
N SER A 5 -18.94 13.40 -0.31
CA SER A 5 -17.55 13.85 -0.42
C SER A 5 -17.00 13.32 -1.74
N SER A 6 -16.27 14.15 -2.50
CA SER A 6 -15.67 13.75 -3.78
C SER A 6 -14.73 12.56 -3.55
N TYR A 7 -15.20 11.36 -3.89
CA TYR A 7 -14.43 10.11 -3.86
C TYR A 7 -13.38 10.16 -4.96
N ASP A 8 -12.10 10.30 -4.61
CA ASP A 8 -11.00 10.14 -5.56
C ASP A 8 -10.34 8.76 -5.35
N PRO A 9 -10.58 7.78 -6.25
CA PRO A 9 -10.04 6.43 -6.10
C PRO A 9 -8.50 6.43 -6.04
N ARG A 10 -7.84 7.33 -6.77
CA ARG A 10 -6.35 7.36 -6.81
C ARG A 10 -5.77 7.78 -5.47
N GLN A 11 -6.42 8.71 -4.77
CA GLN A 11 -5.97 9.14 -3.45
C GLN A 11 -6.17 8.01 -2.44
N LEU A 12 -7.24 7.23 -2.56
CA LEU A 12 -7.48 6.06 -1.70
C LEU A 12 -6.46 4.95 -1.96
N ASP A 13 -6.09 4.70 -3.21
CA ASP A 13 -5.04 3.74 -3.56
C ASP A 13 -3.68 4.15 -2.99
N LEU A 14 -3.37 5.46 -2.98
CA LEU A 14 -2.16 5.96 -2.34
C LEU A 14 -2.15 5.79 -0.82
N TRP A 15 -3.31 5.93 -0.17
CA TRP A 15 -3.45 5.66 1.26
C TRP A 15 -3.23 4.19 1.59
N SER A 16 -3.86 3.29 0.82
CA SER A 16 -3.71 1.84 1.02
C SER A 16 -2.28 1.40 0.72
N LEU A 17 -1.65 1.92 -0.33
CA LEU A 17 -0.24 1.70 -0.65
C LEU A 17 0.68 2.19 0.48
N GLY A 18 0.43 3.37 1.04
CA GLY A 18 1.18 3.88 2.19
C GLY A 18 1.02 3.00 3.43
N THR A 19 -0.17 2.45 3.66
CA THR A 19 -0.42 1.51 4.76
C THR A 19 0.34 0.19 4.56
N VAL A 20 0.38 -0.34 3.33
CA VAL A 20 1.16 -1.54 2.99
C VAL A 20 2.66 -1.28 3.17
N LEU A 21 3.16 -0.15 2.67
CA LEU A 21 4.57 0.23 2.85
C LEU A 21 4.94 0.38 4.33
N TYR A 22 4.10 1.04 5.13
CA TYR A 22 4.29 1.15 6.57
C TYR A 22 4.42 -0.24 7.21
N MET A 23 3.53 -1.17 6.87
CA MET A 23 3.59 -2.54 7.38
C MET A 23 4.85 -3.27 6.95
N MET A 24 5.33 -3.09 5.72
CA MET A 24 6.56 -3.72 5.25
C MET A 24 7.80 -3.18 5.99
N VAL A 25 7.83 -1.88 6.28
CA VAL A 25 8.98 -1.23 6.94
C VAL A 25 8.97 -1.46 8.46
N ILE A 26 7.81 -1.41 9.10
CA ILE A 26 7.69 -1.39 10.58
C ILE A 26 7.21 -2.75 11.13
N GLY A 27 6.62 -3.60 10.29
CA GLY A 27 6.06 -4.90 10.69
C GLY A 27 4.78 -4.81 11.52
N LYS A 28 4.18 -3.62 11.64
CA LYS A 28 2.96 -3.37 12.41
C LYS A 28 2.00 -2.49 11.63
N LEU A 29 0.72 -2.56 11.97
CA LEU A 29 -0.27 -1.62 11.48
C LEU A 29 -0.04 -0.23 12.10
N PRO A 30 -0.20 0.86 11.34
CA PRO A 30 0.06 2.23 11.83
C PRO A 30 -0.79 2.63 13.04
N HIS A 31 -1.95 1.99 13.22
CA HIS A 31 -2.84 2.20 14.36
C HIS A 31 -3.33 0.89 15.00
N GLY A 32 -2.60 -0.22 14.82
CA GLY A 32 -3.00 -1.55 15.31
C GLY A 32 -4.20 -2.18 14.58
N ARG A 33 -4.94 -1.43 13.76
CA ARG A 33 -6.00 -1.90 12.86
C ARG A 33 -6.01 -1.10 11.56
N ILE A 34 -6.54 -1.69 10.49
CA ILE A 34 -6.85 -0.98 9.25
C ILE A 34 -8.11 -0.14 9.51
N LYS A 35 -8.02 1.17 9.31
CA LYS A 35 -9.13 2.10 9.50
C LYS A 35 -9.60 2.65 8.16
N THR A 36 -10.88 3.02 8.06
CA THR A 36 -11.37 3.77 6.89
C THR A 36 -10.73 5.16 6.85
N GLU A 37 -10.73 5.82 5.69
CA GLU A 37 -10.20 7.18 5.58
C GLU A 37 -10.91 8.15 6.54
N GLU A 38 -12.22 7.99 6.71
CA GLU A 38 -13.05 8.81 7.61
C GLU A 38 -12.62 8.63 9.08
N GLU A 39 -12.41 7.39 9.52
CA GLU A 39 -11.86 7.11 10.84
C GLU A 39 -10.42 7.64 10.97
N ALA A 40 -9.64 7.59 9.90
CA ALA A 40 -8.27 8.09 9.88
C ALA A 40 -8.18 9.60 10.04
N ARG A 41 -9.13 10.39 9.53
CA ARG A 41 -9.16 11.85 9.73
C ARG A 41 -9.26 12.26 11.20
N SER A 42 -9.78 11.39 12.07
CA SER A 42 -9.86 11.61 13.53
C SER A 42 -8.62 11.16 14.30
N LEU A 43 -7.64 10.53 13.63
CA LEU A 43 -6.47 9.97 14.29
C LEU A 43 -5.36 11.00 14.53
N LYS A 44 -4.58 10.72 15.57
CA LYS A 44 -3.29 11.35 15.87
C LYS A 44 -2.32 11.19 14.69
N PRO A 45 -1.31 12.09 14.56
CA PRO A 45 -0.27 11.98 13.54
C PRO A 45 0.34 10.58 13.49
N LEU A 46 0.74 10.15 12.28
CA LEU A 46 1.34 8.85 12.02
C LEU A 46 2.47 8.56 13.02
N GLY A 47 2.29 7.52 13.83
CA GLY A 47 3.26 7.12 14.84
C GLY A 47 4.42 6.35 14.22
N PHE A 48 5.63 6.54 14.74
CA PHE A 48 6.80 5.74 14.38
C PHE A 48 7.41 5.15 15.65
N PRO A 49 8.03 3.95 15.57
CA PRO A 49 8.78 3.42 16.70
C PRO A 49 9.89 4.37 17.14
N ALA A 50 10.20 4.34 18.43
CA ALA A 50 11.30 5.12 18.96
C ALA A 50 12.64 4.64 18.38
N PRO A 51 13.64 5.54 18.18
CA PRO A 51 14.91 5.19 17.54
C PRO A 51 15.71 4.09 18.24
N ASN A 52 15.48 3.87 19.54
CA ASN A 52 16.08 2.78 20.31
C ASN A 52 15.48 1.40 19.98
N VAL A 53 14.28 1.35 19.39
CA VAL A 53 13.62 0.12 18.95
C VAL A 53 13.95 -0.17 17.49
N MET A 54 13.90 0.86 16.64
CA MET A 54 14.15 0.72 15.21
C MET A 54 14.66 2.04 14.61
N ILE A 55 15.76 1.95 13.87
CA ILE A 55 16.34 3.08 13.16
C ILE A 55 15.65 3.18 11.80
N LEU A 56 14.99 4.31 11.58
CA LEU A 56 14.32 4.64 10.32
C LEU A 56 14.94 5.90 9.75
N THR A 57 15.26 5.88 8.46
CA THR A 57 15.79 7.06 7.78
C THR A 57 14.74 8.19 7.74
N PRO A 58 15.15 9.46 7.75
CA PRO A 58 14.21 10.57 7.62
C PRO A 58 13.36 10.48 6.34
N GLN A 59 13.95 10.01 5.25
CA GLN A 59 13.33 9.94 3.93
C GLN A 59 12.12 9.00 3.89
N ILE A 60 12.19 7.82 4.55
CA ILE A 60 11.03 6.90 4.59
C ILE A 60 9.91 7.46 5.46
N LYS A 61 10.23 8.18 6.55
CA LYS A 61 9.23 8.80 7.41
C LYS A 61 8.48 9.89 6.65
N GLU A 62 9.21 10.75 5.94
CA GLU A 62 8.62 11.80 5.11
C GLU A 62 7.70 11.23 4.03
N LEU A 63 8.18 10.19 3.31
CA LEU A 63 7.39 9.53 2.28
C LEU A 63 6.07 8.96 2.85
N LEU A 64 6.13 8.26 3.99
CA LEU A 64 4.95 7.69 4.64
C LEU A 64 3.98 8.76 5.12
N VAL A 65 4.48 9.86 5.69
CA VAL A 65 3.63 11.01 6.10
C VAL A 65 2.95 11.64 4.89
N GLY A 66 3.65 11.79 3.76
CA GLY A 66 3.10 12.36 2.52
C GLY A 66 2.06 11.47 1.85
N MET A 67 2.29 10.16 1.80
CA MET A 67 1.35 9.18 1.25
C MET A 67 0.09 9.01 2.10
N MET A 68 0.23 9.12 3.41
CA MET A 68 -0.87 8.95 4.38
C MET A 68 -1.35 10.28 4.94
N ALA A 69 -1.23 11.37 4.17
CA ALA A 69 -1.78 12.66 4.57
C ALA A 69 -3.31 12.58 4.70
N TYR A 70 -3.84 13.06 5.83
CA TYR A 70 -5.28 13.03 6.14
C TYR A 70 -6.11 13.87 5.18
N VAL A 71 -5.57 15.03 4.78
CA VAL A 71 -6.19 15.91 3.79
C VAL A 71 -5.85 15.36 2.41
N PRO A 72 -6.84 14.88 1.61
CA PRO A 72 -6.55 14.27 0.32
C PRO A 72 -5.81 15.22 -0.63
N SER A 73 -6.10 16.53 -0.62
CA SER A 73 -5.39 17.49 -1.48
C SER A 73 -3.91 17.67 -1.13
N SER A 74 -3.52 17.39 0.11
CA SER A 74 -2.13 17.44 0.56
C SER A 74 -1.39 16.11 0.37
N ARG A 75 -2.11 15.05 0.00
CA ARG A 75 -1.56 13.71 -0.21
C ARG A 75 -0.69 13.68 -1.45
N TYR A 76 0.42 12.95 -1.37
CA TYR A 76 1.35 12.82 -2.48
C TYR A 76 0.69 12.11 -3.66
N THR A 77 0.91 12.62 -4.87
CA THR A 77 0.57 11.90 -6.08
C THR A 77 1.55 10.74 -6.31
N ILE A 78 1.17 9.77 -7.12
CA ILE A 78 2.07 8.65 -7.48
C ILE A 78 3.39 9.14 -8.09
N ASN A 79 3.35 10.23 -8.87
CA ASN A 79 4.55 10.85 -9.42
C ASN A 79 5.46 11.40 -8.33
N ARG A 80 4.89 12.00 -7.28
CA ARG A 80 5.68 12.50 -6.13
C ARG A 80 6.28 11.34 -5.33
N VAL A 81 5.55 10.24 -5.17
CA VAL A 81 6.06 9.01 -4.53
C VAL A 81 7.25 8.43 -5.30
N ARG A 82 7.12 8.27 -6.62
CA ARG A 82 8.16 7.72 -7.51
C ARG A 82 9.44 8.57 -7.51
N ASN A 83 9.31 9.87 -7.38
CA ASN A 83 10.45 10.80 -7.35
C ASN A 83 10.91 11.14 -5.92
N SER A 84 10.46 10.41 -4.90
CA SER A 84 10.89 10.64 -3.52
C SER A 84 12.35 10.25 -3.33
N GLU A 85 13.03 10.94 -2.41
CA GLU A 85 14.42 10.63 -2.06
C GLU A 85 14.58 9.19 -1.60
N TRP A 86 13.60 8.64 -0.89
CA TRP A 86 13.66 7.25 -0.43
C TRP A 86 13.59 6.26 -1.60
N PHE A 87 12.78 6.54 -2.62
CA PHE A 87 12.66 5.68 -3.79
C PHE A 87 13.89 5.76 -4.70
N ASN A 88 14.52 6.94 -4.77
CA ASN A 88 15.70 7.21 -5.57
C ASN A 88 17.02 7.00 -4.83
N ALA A 89 16.98 6.64 -3.54
CA ALA A 89 18.18 6.32 -2.79
C ALA A 89 18.89 5.15 -3.50
N GLU A 90 20.20 5.27 -3.70
CA GLU A 90 21.02 4.19 -4.25
C GLU A 90 20.93 2.99 -3.31
N ALA A 91 20.04 2.06 -3.64
CA ALA A 91 20.05 0.75 -3.04
C ALA A 91 21.13 -0.08 -3.76
N ASP A 92 21.97 -0.77 -2.99
CA ASP A 92 22.67 -1.94 -3.51
C ASP A 92 21.65 -2.74 -4.31
N THR A 93 21.93 -3.02 -5.59
CA THR A 93 20.97 -3.67 -6.49
C THR A 93 20.49 -4.97 -5.86
N VAL A 94 19.35 -4.92 -5.17
CA VAL A 94 18.71 -6.10 -4.62
C VAL A 94 18.14 -6.82 -5.82
N GLN A 95 18.80 -7.90 -6.22
CA GLN A 95 18.26 -8.84 -7.19
C GLN A 95 17.07 -9.52 -6.51
N ILE A 96 15.91 -8.88 -6.61
CA ILE A 96 14.64 -9.51 -6.34
C ILE A 96 14.53 -10.59 -7.42
N GLY A 97 14.95 -11.81 -7.08
CA GLY A 97 14.95 -12.94 -8.00
C GLY A 97 13.61 -13.04 -8.73
N SER A 98 13.66 -13.46 -9.99
CA SER A 98 12.49 -13.59 -10.88
C SER A 98 11.29 -14.23 -10.16
N PHE A 99 10.39 -13.40 -9.62
CA PHE A 99 9.23 -13.87 -8.85
C PHE A 99 8.28 -14.72 -9.71
N TYR A 100 8.38 -14.58 -11.04
CA TYR A 100 7.66 -15.40 -12.01
C TYR A 100 8.01 -16.89 -11.90
N LEU A 101 9.16 -17.25 -11.30
CA LEU A 101 9.56 -18.64 -11.05
C LEU A 101 9.17 -19.14 -9.67
N VAL A 102 8.88 -18.26 -8.71
CA VAL A 102 8.70 -18.67 -7.31
C VAL A 102 7.29 -19.14 -7.02
N ARG A 103 6.24 -18.59 -7.63
CA ARG A 103 4.84 -19.06 -7.49
C ARG A 103 3.94 -18.59 -8.63
N GLN A 104 3.93 -19.26 -9.78
CA GLN A 104 2.67 -19.29 -10.52
C GLN A 104 1.75 -20.26 -9.78
N PRO A 105 0.60 -19.83 -9.22
CA PRO A 105 -0.39 -20.77 -8.74
C PRO A 105 -0.88 -21.56 -9.95
N GLN A 106 -0.26 -22.71 -10.19
CA GLN A 106 -0.70 -23.63 -11.20
C GLN A 106 -2.03 -24.19 -10.70
N LYS A 107 -3.09 -23.94 -11.45
CA LYS A 107 -4.41 -24.37 -11.06
C LYS A 107 -4.45 -25.90 -11.07
N VAL A 108 -4.42 -26.50 -9.89
CA VAL A 108 -4.30 -27.96 -9.73
C VAL A 108 -5.60 -28.68 -10.11
N CYS A 109 -6.74 -28.02 -9.96
CA CYS A 109 -8.03 -28.55 -10.36
C CYS A 109 -9.03 -27.45 -10.72
N ASP A 110 -9.79 -27.68 -11.80
CA ASP A 110 -10.94 -26.87 -12.17
C ASP A 110 -12.16 -27.40 -11.40
N GLY A 111 -12.81 -26.53 -10.61
CA GLY A 111 -14.09 -26.84 -9.97
C GLY A 111 -15.21 -26.96 -11.00
N GLU A 112 -16.21 -27.81 -10.74
CA GLU A 112 -17.31 -28.11 -11.67
C GLU A 112 -17.99 -26.84 -12.20
N ARG A 113 -18.29 -25.90 -11.31
CA ARG A 113 -18.93 -24.63 -11.65
C ARG A 113 -18.09 -23.75 -12.57
N GLU A 114 -16.76 -23.83 -12.50
CA GLU A 114 -15.91 -23.08 -13.42
C GLU A 114 -15.86 -23.74 -14.81
N ARG A 115 -15.95 -25.09 -14.87
CA ARG A 115 -16.04 -25.81 -16.14
C ARG A 115 -17.34 -25.50 -16.88
N GLU A 116 -18.45 -25.43 -16.15
CA GLU A 116 -19.75 -25.04 -16.69
C GLU A 116 -19.71 -23.63 -17.28
N VAL A 117 -19.15 -22.68 -16.54
CA VAL A 117 -19.00 -21.29 -17.00
C VAL A 117 -18.09 -21.22 -18.22
N LYS A 118 -16.92 -21.86 -18.19
CA LYS A 118 -16.02 -21.88 -19.36
C LYS A 118 -16.67 -22.49 -20.60
N ALA A 119 -17.43 -23.57 -20.42
CA ALA A 119 -18.18 -24.20 -21.50
C ALA A 119 -19.31 -23.30 -22.05
N GLU A 120 -19.99 -22.54 -21.19
CA GLU A 120 -21.03 -21.57 -21.58
C GLU A 120 -20.45 -20.42 -22.43
N TYR A 121 -19.23 -19.98 -22.13
CA TYR A 121 -18.56 -18.86 -22.82
C TYR A 121 -17.57 -19.28 -23.92
N GLU A 122 -17.46 -20.58 -24.25
CA GLU A 122 -16.50 -21.14 -25.23
C GLU A 122 -15.02 -20.75 -24.98
N ILE A 123 -14.59 -20.72 -23.72
CA ILE A 123 -13.21 -20.35 -23.29
C ILE A 123 -12.44 -21.54 -22.72
#